data_AF-A0A1H6VII9-F1
#
_entry.id   AF-A0A1H6VII9-F1
#
_cell.length_a   1.000
_cell.length_b   1.000
_cell.length_c   1.000
_cell.angle_alpha   90.00
_cell.angle_beta   90.00
_cell.angle_gamma   90.00
#
_symmetry.space_group_name_H-M   'P 1'
#
loop_
_entity.id
_entity.type
_entity.pdbx_description
1 polymer ?
#
loop_
_entity_poly.entity_id
_entity_poly.type
_entity_poly.pdbx_seq_one_letter_code
_entity_poly.pdbx_strand_id
1 'polypeptide(L)'
;MKLRNVGWTLLSLFVLVAVAAGIVVALNLRGEDPLPEKAEAFQATPQLVERGRYLALAGNCAGCHTTRGGRPYAGGVPIDTPFGTIYASNLTPDDGTGIGSWSSAHFWRAMHNGRGKDGRLLYPAFPYPNFTQVTRDDADAIYAYLRSVPAAVQENRPHRLRFPYDTQAALAVWRALSFKPEPFVASAGKPAEWNRGAYLVNGLGHCIACHGPRNSLGATDTSLGLSGGLIAVENWYAPSLTDPHQAGVADWPAADVVALLKNGVSPRGSVMGPMADVVFRSTQYLSEADLGAMASYLKDLPKAEAVEVATATKAPIRRDAGTMARGAKIYDQRCAYCHGDQGQGAAGAYPPLAGNRAVNMAQPTNLIQVVSHGGFLPTTAGNPRPYGMPPFGQVLDAADVAAVLTYVRGSWGNDSAPVTQLDTMRR
;
A
#
# COMPACT_ATOMS: atom_id res chain seq x y z
N MET A 1 -0.87 58.33 16.72
CA MET A 1 0.21 57.32 16.89
C MET A 1 -0.19 55.86 16.60
N LYS A 2 -1.47 55.52 16.33
CA LYS A 2 -1.91 54.13 16.11
C LYS A 2 -1.89 53.62 14.65
N LEU A 3 -2.15 54.48 13.64
CA LEU A 3 -2.23 54.03 12.23
C LEU A 3 -0.87 53.62 11.62
N ARG A 4 0.23 54.28 11.99
CA ARG A 4 1.56 53.97 11.46
C ARG A 4 2.01 52.56 11.87
N ASN A 5 1.71 52.15 13.10
CA ASN A 5 2.06 50.82 13.62
C ASN A 5 1.22 49.74 12.94
N VAL A 6 -0.07 49.99 12.67
CA VAL A 6 -0.92 49.07 11.90
C VAL A 6 -0.41 48.91 10.47
N GLY A 7 0.03 49.99 9.81
CA GLY A 7 0.62 49.93 8.47
C GLY A 7 1.90 49.07 8.41
N TRP A 8 2.80 49.23 9.39
CA TRP A 8 4.00 48.39 9.48
C TRP A 8 3.66 46.92 9.78
N THR A 9 2.68 46.65 10.64
CA THR A 9 2.26 45.26 10.92
C THR A 9 1.64 44.59 9.69
N LEU A 10 0.79 45.30 8.94
CA LEU A 10 0.20 44.77 7.71
C LEU A 10 1.26 44.54 6.62
N LEU A 11 2.22 45.45 6.47
CA LEU A 11 3.32 45.29 5.53
C LEU A 11 4.20 44.08 5.92
N SER A 12 4.56 43.93 7.19
CA SER A 12 5.35 42.78 7.67
C SER A 12 4.61 41.46 7.44
N LEU A 13 3.31 41.40 7.70
CA LEU A 13 2.50 40.21 7.44
C LEU A 13 2.45 39.88 5.94
N PHE A 14 2.25 40.89 5.09
CA PHE A 14 2.26 40.72 3.64
C PHE A 14 3.61 40.17 3.15
N VAL A 15 4.72 40.74 3.61
CA VAL A 15 6.07 40.27 3.27
C VAL A 15 6.27 38.82 3.72
N LEU A 16 5.85 38.47 4.94
CA LEU A 16 5.94 37.08 5.44
C LEU A 16 5.15 36.10 4.57
N VAL A 17 3.93 36.47 4.17
CA VAL A 17 3.09 35.64 3.30
C VAL A 17 3.72 35.50 1.91
N ALA A 18 4.25 36.59 1.35
CA ALA A 18 4.93 36.57 0.05
C ALA A 18 6.19 35.69 0.07
N VAL A 19 6.99 35.77 1.14
CA VAL A 19 8.16 34.91 1.35
C VAL A 19 7.73 33.46 1.49
N ALA A 20 6.72 33.15 2.30
CA ALA A 20 6.22 31.80 2.46
C ALA A 20 5.69 31.21 1.13
N ALA A 21 4.95 32.01 0.35
CA ALA A 21 4.48 31.62 -0.98
C ALA A 21 5.67 31.37 -1.93
N GLY A 22 6.68 32.23 -1.91
CA GLY A 22 7.92 32.04 -2.69
C GLY A 22 8.65 30.75 -2.32
N ILE A 23 8.75 30.42 -1.03
CA ILE A 23 9.33 29.16 -0.55
C ILE A 23 8.51 27.96 -1.05
N VAL A 24 7.19 28.00 -0.94
CA VAL A 24 6.31 26.92 -1.42
C VAL A 24 6.51 26.72 -2.93
N VAL A 25 6.55 27.79 -3.72
CA VAL A 25 6.82 27.69 -5.16
C VAL A 25 8.20 27.09 -5.43
N ALA A 26 9.26 27.58 -4.78
CA ALA A 26 10.62 27.08 -4.95
C ALA A 26 10.76 25.59 -4.59
N LEU A 27 10.13 25.15 -3.48
CA LEU A 27 10.10 23.74 -3.08
C LEU A 27 9.32 22.87 -4.08
N ASN A 28 8.27 23.42 -4.70
CA ASN A 28 7.49 22.69 -5.69
C ASN A 28 8.20 22.51 -7.04
N LEU A 29 9.15 23.40 -7.38
CA LEU A 29 9.96 23.32 -8.60
C LEU A 29 11.29 22.56 -8.42
N ARG A 30 11.61 22.13 -7.19
CA ARG A 30 12.84 21.37 -6.91
C ARG A 30 12.88 20.06 -7.71
N GLY A 31 14.01 19.82 -8.38
CA GLY A 31 14.29 18.56 -9.08
C GLY A 31 13.45 18.34 -10.33
N GLU A 32 12.86 19.39 -10.90
CA GLU A 32 12.10 19.34 -12.14
C GLU A 32 12.91 19.98 -13.26
N ASP A 33 13.32 19.16 -14.23
CA ASP A 33 13.99 19.65 -15.44
C ASP A 33 12.98 20.35 -16.35
N PRO A 34 13.39 21.42 -17.07
CA PRO A 34 12.57 22.01 -18.10
C PRO A 34 12.14 20.96 -19.13
N LEU A 35 10.85 20.99 -19.50
CA LEU A 35 10.38 20.15 -20.59
C LEU A 35 11.00 20.60 -21.92
N PRO A 36 11.33 19.68 -22.83
CA PRO A 36 11.84 20.04 -24.14
C PRO A 36 10.77 20.82 -24.93
N GLU A 37 11.18 21.89 -25.61
CA GLU A 37 10.28 22.75 -26.40
C GLU A 37 9.56 21.99 -27.52
N LYS A 38 10.17 20.92 -28.03
CA LYS A 38 9.59 20.01 -29.02
C LYS A 38 9.54 18.61 -28.44
N ALA A 39 8.41 17.94 -28.63
CA ALA A 39 8.31 16.53 -28.31
C ALA A 39 9.27 15.74 -29.21
N GLU A 40 10.26 15.08 -28.61
CA GLU A 40 11.15 14.18 -29.33
C GLU A 40 10.38 12.98 -29.88
N ALA A 41 10.79 12.50 -31.05
CA ALA A 41 10.22 11.29 -31.63
C ALA A 41 10.55 10.09 -30.71
N PHE A 42 9.53 9.52 -30.07
CA PHE A 42 9.70 8.40 -29.16
C PHE A 42 9.64 7.06 -29.92
N GLN A 43 10.76 6.36 -30.00
CA GLN A 43 10.87 5.08 -30.70
C GLN A 43 10.62 3.91 -29.73
N ALA A 44 9.43 3.30 -29.82
CA ALA A 44 9.08 2.14 -29.02
C ALA A 44 9.52 0.84 -29.71
N THR A 45 10.66 0.28 -29.33
CA THR A 45 11.07 -1.06 -29.80
C THR A 45 10.24 -2.15 -29.11
N PRO A 46 10.05 -3.34 -29.73
CA PRO A 46 9.33 -4.43 -29.08
C PRO A 46 9.91 -4.83 -27.71
N GLN A 47 11.25 -4.77 -27.56
CA GLN A 47 11.93 -5.06 -26.30
C GLN A 47 11.62 -4.01 -25.23
N LEU A 48 11.56 -2.73 -25.61
CA LEU A 48 11.20 -1.64 -24.70
C LEU A 48 9.75 -1.76 -24.23
N VAL A 49 8.83 -2.09 -25.15
CA VAL A 49 7.42 -2.35 -24.85
C VAL A 49 7.26 -3.54 -23.90
N GLU A 50 7.97 -4.64 -24.12
CA GLU A 50 7.90 -5.79 -23.22
C GLU A 50 8.47 -5.48 -21.83
N ARG A 51 9.59 -4.75 -21.75
CA ARG A 51 10.11 -4.24 -20.47
C ARG A 51 9.07 -3.37 -19.76
N GLY A 52 8.41 -2.48 -20.52
CA GLY A 52 7.35 -1.63 -20.01
C GLY A 52 6.16 -2.41 -19.47
N ARG A 53 5.74 -3.47 -20.17
CA ARG A 53 4.66 -4.37 -19.73
C ARG A 53 5.01 -5.03 -18.40
N TYR A 54 6.24 -5.54 -18.28
CA TYR A 54 6.75 -6.14 -17.05
C TYR A 54 6.77 -5.15 -15.88
N LEU A 55 7.27 -3.92 -16.11
CA LEU A 55 7.32 -2.88 -15.08
C LEU A 55 5.93 -2.34 -14.70
N ALA A 56 5.01 -2.25 -15.65
CA ALA A 56 3.63 -1.87 -15.37
C ALA A 56 2.88 -2.92 -14.53
N LEU A 57 3.25 -4.20 -14.66
CA LEU A 57 2.81 -5.26 -13.74
C LEU A 57 3.46 -5.09 -12.37
N ALA A 58 4.78 -4.88 -12.30
CA ALA A 58 5.49 -4.64 -11.05
C ALA A 58 4.89 -3.48 -10.24
N GLY A 59 4.60 -2.36 -10.92
CA GLY A 59 3.95 -1.17 -10.35
C GLY A 59 2.44 -1.27 -10.16
N ASN A 60 1.83 -2.44 -10.43
CA ASN A 60 0.39 -2.68 -10.33
C ASN A 60 -0.47 -1.60 -11.03
N CYS A 61 -0.02 -1.05 -12.15
CA CYS A 61 -0.68 0.11 -12.77
C CYS A 61 -2.15 -0.18 -13.11
N ALA A 62 -2.44 -1.41 -13.58
CA ALA A 62 -3.79 -1.82 -13.91
C ALA A 62 -4.73 -1.89 -12.69
N GLY A 63 -4.21 -2.07 -11.47
CA GLY A 63 -5.02 -2.13 -10.24
C GLY A 63 -5.80 -0.85 -9.98
N CYS A 64 -5.17 0.30 -10.19
CA CYS A 64 -5.84 1.61 -10.09
C CYS A 64 -6.45 2.04 -11.42
N HIS A 65 -5.82 1.70 -12.54
CA HIS A 65 -6.21 2.24 -13.85
C HIS A 65 -7.19 1.35 -14.63
N THR A 66 -7.79 0.32 -14.02
CA THR A 66 -8.79 -0.53 -14.70
C THR A 66 -9.97 -0.84 -13.78
N THR A 67 -11.15 -0.35 -14.15
CA THR A 67 -12.40 -0.69 -13.44
C THR A 67 -12.85 -2.12 -13.76
N ARG A 68 -13.64 -2.73 -12.86
CA ARG A 68 -14.22 -4.06 -13.10
C ARG A 68 -15.13 -4.02 -14.33
N GLY A 69 -14.84 -4.85 -15.32
CA GLY A 69 -15.55 -4.87 -16.61
C GLY A 69 -15.22 -3.69 -17.54
N GLY A 70 -14.32 -2.80 -17.13
CA GLY A 70 -13.85 -1.68 -17.93
C GLY A 70 -12.73 -2.05 -18.90
N ARG A 71 -12.37 -1.11 -19.78
CA ARG A 71 -11.23 -1.26 -20.68
C ARG A 71 -9.91 -1.19 -19.88
N PRO A 72 -8.91 -2.05 -20.17
CA PRO A 72 -7.61 -2.00 -19.51
C PRO A 72 -7.00 -0.60 -19.56
N TYR A 73 -6.48 -0.13 -18.42
CA TYR A 73 -5.80 1.16 -18.27
C TYR A 73 -6.66 2.42 -18.52
N ALA A 74 -7.98 2.28 -18.71
CA ALA A 74 -8.88 3.40 -18.99
C ALA A 74 -9.26 4.24 -17.75
N GLY A 75 -8.73 3.93 -16.58
CA GLY A 75 -8.97 4.69 -15.34
C GLY A 75 -10.32 4.43 -14.68
N GLY A 76 -10.69 5.34 -13.78
CA GLY A 76 -12.02 5.42 -13.17
C GLY A 76 -12.20 4.67 -11.84
N VAL A 77 -11.19 3.94 -11.36
CA VAL A 77 -11.26 3.28 -10.04
C VAL A 77 -11.29 4.35 -8.94
N PRO A 78 -12.27 4.33 -8.03
CA PRO A 78 -12.29 5.18 -6.85
C PRO A 78 -11.27 4.68 -5.83
N ILE A 79 -10.52 5.62 -5.24
CA ILE A 79 -9.62 5.41 -4.12
C ILE A 79 -10.15 6.28 -2.99
N ASP A 80 -10.78 5.64 -2.01
CA ASP A 80 -11.32 6.35 -0.86
C ASP A 80 -10.20 6.66 0.14
N THR A 81 -10.18 7.91 0.59
CA THR A 81 -9.19 8.39 1.57
C THR A 81 -9.91 9.13 2.69
N PRO A 82 -9.25 9.34 3.84
CA PRO A 82 -9.77 10.22 4.88
C PRO A 82 -10.06 11.64 4.41
N PHE A 83 -9.59 12.07 3.23
CA PHE A 83 -9.77 13.43 2.69
C PHE A 83 -10.87 13.51 1.63
N GLY A 84 -11.45 12.37 1.24
CA GLY A 84 -12.44 12.21 0.17
C GLY A 84 -12.01 11.17 -0.85
N THR A 85 -12.71 11.07 -1.98
CA THR A 85 -12.45 10.06 -3.02
C THR A 85 -11.59 10.65 -4.14
N ILE A 86 -10.50 9.97 -4.48
CA ILE A 86 -9.67 10.24 -5.66
C ILE A 86 -10.05 9.23 -6.74
N TYR A 87 -9.96 9.62 -8.02
CA TYR A 87 -10.22 8.71 -9.14
C TYR A 87 -9.00 8.59 -10.01
N ALA A 88 -8.60 7.36 -10.34
CA ALA A 88 -7.50 7.11 -11.25
C ALA A 88 -7.82 7.60 -12.67
N SER A 89 -6.83 8.15 -13.37
CA SER A 89 -6.98 8.68 -14.72
C SER A 89 -6.89 7.61 -15.80
N ASN A 90 -7.30 7.92 -17.02
CA ASN A 90 -7.08 7.09 -18.21
C ASN A 90 -5.61 7.18 -18.66
N LEU A 91 -4.95 6.02 -18.78
CA LEU A 91 -3.55 5.88 -19.23
C LEU A 91 -3.44 5.30 -20.65
N THR A 92 -4.55 5.07 -21.34
CA THR A 92 -4.53 4.58 -22.73
C THR A 92 -3.98 5.65 -23.68
N PRO A 93 -3.53 5.32 -24.90
CA PRO A 93 -2.99 6.29 -25.85
C PRO A 93 -4.05 7.17 -26.53
N ASP A 94 -5.25 7.29 -25.94
CA ASP A 94 -6.26 8.23 -26.41
C ASP A 94 -5.77 9.68 -26.25
N ASP A 95 -5.91 10.50 -27.29
CA ASP A 95 -5.34 11.85 -27.34
C ASP A 95 -6.10 12.87 -26.46
N GLY A 96 -7.40 12.66 -26.29
CA GLY A 96 -8.29 13.57 -25.56
C GLY A 96 -8.38 13.25 -24.07
N THR A 97 -8.66 11.98 -23.75
CA THR A 97 -8.96 11.54 -22.38
C THR A 97 -7.80 10.79 -21.73
N GLY A 98 -6.88 10.23 -22.52
CA GLY A 98 -5.73 9.46 -22.07
C GLY A 98 -4.40 10.20 -22.15
N ILE A 99 -3.32 9.44 -22.39
CA ILE A 99 -1.94 9.95 -22.50
C ILE A 99 -1.45 10.07 -23.95
N GLY A 100 -2.31 9.96 -24.96
CA GLY A 100 -1.91 9.98 -26.37
C GLY A 100 -1.12 11.25 -26.76
N SER A 101 -1.57 12.38 -26.24
CA SER A 101 -0.94 13.68 -26.47
C SER A 101 0.22 14.00 -25.52
N TRP A 102 0.62 13.07 -24.64
CA TRP A 102 1.77 13.23 -23.74
C TRP A 102 3.07 12.90 -24.49
N SER A 103 4.20 13.35 -23.96
CA SER A 103 5.53 12.92 -24.38
C SER A 103 6.14 12.07 -23.27
N SER A 104 7.23 11.35 -23.55
CA SER A 104 7.98 10.62 -22.52
C SER A 104 8.44 11.55 -21.38
N ALA A 105 8.83 12.79 -21.69
CA ALA A 105 9.18 13.81 -20.70
C ALA A 105 7.99 14.21 -19.80
N HIS A 106 6.77 14.32 -20.36
CA HIS A 106 5.56 14.56 -19.56
C HIS A 106 5.27 13.38 -18.62
N PHE A 107 5.43 12.15 -19.13
CA PHE A 107 5.21 10.93 -18.34
C PHE A 107 6.25 10.79 -17.21
N TRP A 108 7.53 11.00 -17.53
CA TRP A 108 8.62 11.07 -16.56
C TRP A 108 8.31 12.08 -15.46
N ARG A 109 7.93 13.31 -15.83
CA ARG A 109 7.61 14.35 -14.84
C ARG A 109 6.43 13.96 -13.93
N ALA A 110 5.41 13.30 -14.47
CA ALA A 110 4.32 12.80 -13.64
C ALA A 110 4.84 11.77 -12.63
N MET A 111 5.52 10.73 -13.09
CA MET A 111 6.06 9.66 -12.24
C MET A 111 7.07 10.17 -11.22
N HIS A 112 7.98 11.05 -11.65
CA HIS A 112 9.14 11.47 -10.87
C HIS A 112 8.87 12.68 -9.96
N ASN A 113 8.03 13.63 -10.40
CA ASN A 113 7.79 14.88 -9.70
C ASN A 113 6.35 15.08 -9.23
N GLY A 114 5.42 14.18 -9.61
CA GLY A 114 4.00 14.31 -9.28
C GLY A 114 3.32 15.48 -9.99
N ARG A 115 3.69 15.78 -11.24
CA ARG A 115 3.12 16.90 -12.00
C ARG A 115 2.60 16.44 -13.36
N GLY A 116 1.35 16.79 -13.65
CA GLY A 116 0.67 16.46 -14.92
C GLY A 116 1.26 17.19 -16.12
N LYS A 117 0.81 16.80 -17.33
CA LYS A 117 1.18 17.46 -18.59
C LYS A 117 0.92 18.98 -18.58
N ASP A 118 -0.23 19.39 -18.04
CA ASP A 118 -0.68 20.79 -17.90
C ASP A 118 0.04 21.58 -16.78
N GLY A 119 0.95 20.93 -16.04
CA GLY A 119 1.69 21.55 -14.95
C GLY A 119 1.00 21.49 -13.59
N ARG A 120 -0.23 20.96 -13.49
CA ARG A 120 -0.92 20.80 -12.21
C ARG A 120 -0.24 19.76 -11.33
N LEU A 121 -0.27 19.97 -10.02
CA LEU A 121 0.17 18.99 -9.05
C LEU A 121 -0.81 17.82 -9.01
N LEU A 122 -0.26 16.61 -9.01
CA LEU A 122 -0.99 15.36 -8.87
C LEU A 122 -1.09 15.00 -7.38
N TYR A 123 -2.19 14.35 -7.00
CA TYR A 123 -2.37 13.89 -5.62
C TYR A 123 -1.47 12.68 -5.34
N PRO A 124 -0.91 12.55 -4.12
CA PRO A 124 0.04 11.49 -3.75
C PRO A 124 -0.58 10.09 -3.65
N ALA A 125 -1.89 9.96 -3.87
CA ALA A 125 -2.51 8.66 -4.14
C ALA A 125 -2.01 8.04 -5.45
N PHE A 126 -1.59 8.87 -6.41
CA PHE A 126 -0.62 8.45 -7.41
C PHE A 126 0.75 8.40 -6.72
N PRO A 127 1.39 7.22 -6.56
CA PRO A 127 2.51 7.03 -5.65
C PRO A 127 3.83 7.59 -6.21
N TYR A 128 3.82 8.79 -6.77
CA TYR A 128 5.01 9.53 -7.17
C TYR A 128 6.03 9.77 -6.03
N PRO A 129 5.66 9.82 -4.73
CA PRO A 129 6.65 9.83 -3.65
C PRO A 129 7.55 8.58 -3.62
N ASN A 130 7.08 7.48 -4.22
CA ASN A 130 7.83 6.24 -4.39
C ASN A 130 8.42 6.15 -5.80
N PHE A 131 7.62 6.45 -6.82
CA PHE A 131 8.03 6.36 -8.22
C PHE A 131 9.14 7.35 -8.60
N THR A 132 9.42 8.35 -7.77
CA THR A 132 10.63 9.18 -7.91
C THR A 132 11.93 8.36 -7.94
N GLN A 133 11.94 7.16 -7.34
CA GLN A 133 13.09 6.27 -7.40
C GLN A 133 13.25 5.54 -8.75
N VAL A 134 12.20 5.46 -9.57
CA VAL A 134 12.20 4.78 -10.86
C VAL A 134 13.13 5.50 -11.82
N THR A 135 13.96 4.76 -12.55
CA THR A 135 14.90 5.35 -13.51
C THR A 135 14.19 5.92 -14.72
N ARG A 136 14.84 6.86 -15.41
CA ARG A 136 14.29 7.43 -16.65
C ARG A 136 13.99 6.34 -17.68
N ASP A 137 14.90 5.40 -17.88
CA ASP A 137 14.75 4.30 -18.83
C ASP A 137 13.54 3.41 -18.50
N ASP A 138 13.28 3.16 -17.22
CA ASP A 138 12.14 2.35 -16.78
C ASP A 138 10.81 3.11 -16.93
N ALA A 139 10.80 4.42 -16.68
CA ALA A 139 9.65 5.27 -16.96
C ALA A 139 9.33 5.32 -18.46
N ASP A 140 10.35 5.47 -19.30
CA ASP A 140 10.21 5.47 -20.76
C ASP A 140 9.74 4.09 -21.27
N ALA A 141 10.20 2.99 -20.67
CA ALA A 141 9.70 1.66 -20.98
C ALA A 141 8.20 1.52 -20.65
N ILE A 142 7.78 1.92 -19.45
CA ILE A 142 6.36 1.91 -19.05
C ILE A 142 5.53 2.76 -20.02
N TYR A 143 6.02 3.95 -20.36
CA TYR A 143 5.38 4.82 -21.33
C TYR A 143 5.23 4.14 -22.71
N ALA A 144 6.28 3.48 -23.21
CA ALA A 144 6.23 2.72 -24.45
C ALA A 144 5.12 1.65 -24.44
N TYR A 145 5.01 0.91 -23.33
CA TYR A 145 3.96 -0.10 -23.17
C TYR A 145 2.56 0.51 -23.11
N LEU A 146 2.35 1.56 -22.31
CA LEU A 146 1.06 2.24 -22.24
C LEU A 146 0.66 2.86 -23.58
N ARG A 147 1.63 3.27 -24.41
CA ARG A 147 1.35 3.73 -25.79
C ARG A 147 0.96 2.61 -26.75
N SER A 148 1.21 1.34 -26.40
CA SER A 148 0.89 0.16 -27.19
C SER A 148 -0.47 -0.48 -26.86
N VAL A 149 -1.09 -0.12 -25.72
CA VAL A 149 -2.40 -0.69 -25.34
C VAL A 149 -3.53 -0.11 -26.21
N PRO A 150 -4.66 -0.81 -26.36
CA PRO A 150 -5.79 -0.28 -27.12
C PRO A 150 -6.28 1.06 -26.57
N ALA A 151 -6.44 2.06 -27.44
CA ALA A 151 -7.01 3.36 -27.06
C ALA A 151 -8.44 3.20 -26.53
N ALA A 152 -8.75 3.95 -25.47
CA ALA A 152 -10.07 4.01 -24.88
C ALA A 152 -10.47 5.47 -24.68
N VAL A 153 -11.57 5.88 -25.33
CA VAL A 153 -12.21 7.16 -25.04
C VAL A 153 -12.98 7.00 -23.72
N GLN A 154 -12.38 7.46 -22.63
CA GLN A 154 -12.94 7.36 -21.29
C GLN A 154 -12.59 8.62 -20.51
N GLU A 155 -13.58 9.49 -20.33
CA GLU A 155 -13.42 10.75 -19.60
C GLU A 155 -12.97 10.51 -18.15
N ASN A 156 -12.03 11.34 -17.71
CA ASN A 156 -11.52 11.32 -16.35
C ASN A 156 -12.55 11.91 -15.40
N ARG A 157 -12.82 11.19 -14.30
CA ARG A 157 -13.74 11.68 -13.27
C ARG A 157 -13.05 12.70 -12.36
N PRO A 158 -13.68 13.84 -12.05
CA PRO A 158 -13.14 14.77 -11.08
C PRO A 158 -13.10 14.11 -9.69
N HIS A 159 -12.09 14.45 -8.89
CA HIS A 159 -11.99 13.98 -7.52
C HIS A 159 -13.12 14.58 -6.66
N ARG A 160 -13.55 13.83 -5.64
CA ARG A 160 -14.52 14.28 -4.63
C ARG A 160 -13.81 14.46 -3.30
N LEU A 161 -12.88 15.40 -3.28
CA LEU A 161 -12.13 15.79 -2.09
C LEU A 161 -12.88 16.89 -1.35
N ARG A 162 -12.74 16.90 -0.02
CA ARG A 162 -13.34 17.94 0.83
C ARG A 162 -12.44 19.17 0.84
N PHE A 163 -13.02 20.36 0.91
CA PHE A 163 -12.25 21.56 1.17
C PHE A 163 -11.43 21.43 2.47
N PRO A 164 -10.15 21.83 2.50
CA PRO A 164 -9.38 22.51 1.44
C PRO A 164 -8.58 21.58 0.49
N TYR A 165 -8.70 20.26 0.66
CA TYR A 165 -7.89 19.24 -0.04
C TYR A 165 -8.16 19.18 -1.55
N ASP A 166 -9.27 19.74 -2.02
CA ASP A 166 -9.63 19.88 -3.44
C ASP A 166 -8.87 20.99 -4.17
N THR A 167 -8.04 21.79 -3.47
CA THR A 167 -7.33 22.93 -4.05
C THR A 167 -5.86 22.63 -4.38
N GLN A 168 -5.36 23.22 -5.48
CA GLN A 168 -3.93 23.16 -5.84
C GLN A 168 -3.03 23.87 -4.80
N ALA A 169 -3.53 24.89 -4.11
CA ALA A 169 -2.78 25.58 -3.07
C ALA A 169 -2.52 24.68 -1.85
N ALA A 170 -3.54 23.97 -1.36
CA ALA A 170 -3.37 23.00 -0.28
C ALA A 170 -2.43 21.87 -0.69
N LEU A 171 -2.56 21.36 -1.92
CA LEU A 171 -1.68 20.33 -2.46
C LEU A 171 -0.22 20.82 -2.61
N ALA A 172 -0.01 22.08 -2.99
CA ALA A 172 1.32 22.67 -3.09
C ALA A 172 2.00 22.79 -1.71
N VAL A 173 1.26 23.20 -0.68
CA VAL A 173 1.77 23.22 0.70
C VAL A 173 2.09 21.81 1.18
N TRP A 174 1.17 20.85 0.98
CA TRP A 174 1.40 19.45 1.33
C TRP A 174 2.68 18.91 0.67
N ARG A 175 2.83 19.11 -0.65
CA ARG A 175 3.98 18.61 -1.40
C ARG A 175 5.28 19.26 -0.95
N ALA A 176 5.27 20.56 -0.65
CA ALA A 176 6.44 21.26 -0.13
C ALA A 176 6.93 20.72 1.22
N LEU A 177 6.01 20.22 2.06
CA LEU A 177 6.31 19.68 3.39
C LEU A 177 6.66 18.18 3.36
N SER A 178 6.07 17.42 2.44
CA SER A 178 6.04 15.95 2.51
C SER A 178 6.70 15.24 1.32
N PHE A 179 7.25 15.98 0.35
CA PHE A 179 7.88 15.37 -0.82
C PHE A 179 9.17 16.07 -1.23
N LYS A 180 10.17 15.24 -1.51
CA LYS A 180 11.44 15.62 -2.14
C LYS A 180 11.73 14.56 -3.22
N PRO A 181 11.90 14.95 -4.50
CA PRO A 181 12.32 14.00 -5.52
C PRO A 181 13.67 13.37 -5.18
N GLU A 182 13.78 12.06 -5.34
CA GLU A 182 14.97 11.29 -5.00
C GLU A 182 15.10 10.06 -5.92
N PRO A 183 16.03 10.10 -6.89
CA PRO A 183 16.37 8.92 -7.69
C PRO A 183 16.90 7.80 -6.80
N PHE A 184 16.72 6.55 -7.24
CA PHE A 184 17.33 5.42 -6.56
C PHE A 184 18.86 5.50 -6.63
N VAL A 185 19.51 5.35 -5.48
CA VAL A 185 20.98 5.25 -5.36
C VAL A 185 21.31 3.91 -4.71
N ALA A 186 22.11 3.10 -5.41
CA ALA A 186 22.54 1.80 -4.90
C ALA A 186 23.41 1.96 -3.65
N SER A 187 23.17 1.14 -2.63
CA SER A 187 23.98 1.09 -1.43
C SER A 187 25.30 0.37 -1.72
N ALA A 188 26.43 1.09 -1.55
CA ALA A 188 27.77 0.62 -1.89
C ALA A 188 28.23 -0.62 -1.08
N GLY A 189 27.62 -0.87 0.08
CA GLY A 189 27.92 -2.04 0.92
C GLY A 189 27.00 -3.24 0.69
N LYS A 190 26.08 -3.17 -0.27
CA LYS A 190 25.08 -4.22 -0.52
C LYS A 190 25.29 -4.87 -1.90
N PRO A 191 25.05 -6.19 -2.02
CA PRO A 191 25.12 -6.88 -3.32
C PRO A 191 24.15 -6.29 -4.34
N ALA A 192 24.43 -6.51 -5.63
CA ALA A 192 23.57 -6.04 -6.73
C ALA A 192 22.13 -6.58 -6.62
N GLU A 193 21.97 -7.85 -6.23
CA GLU A 193 20.67 -8.47 -5.98
C GLU A 193 19.88 -7.73 -4.89
N TRP A 194 20.53 -7.39 -3.76
CA TRP A 194 19.88 -6.63 -2.70
C TRP A 194 19.45 -5.24 -3.18
N ASN A 195 20.32 -4.55 -3.93
CA ASN A 195 20.00 -3.23 -4.49
C ASN A 195 18.84 -3.29 -5.50
N ARG A 196 18.76 -4.37 -6.28
CA ARG A 196 17.61 -4.63 -7.15
C ARG A 196 16.32 -4.82 -6.34
N GLY A 197 16.39 -5.55 -5.23
CA GLY A 197 15.27 -5.72 -4.31
C GLY A 197 14.80 -4.40 -3.71
N ALA A 198 15.74 -3.59 -3.21
CA ALA A 198 15.47 -2.27 -2.68
C ALA A 198 14.80 -1.36 -3.71
N TYR A 199 15.29 -1.35 -4.95
CA TYR A 199 14.70 -0.59 -6.06
C TYR A 199 13.25 -0.99 -6.33
N LEU A 200 12.96 -2.29 -6.39
CA LEU A 200 11.61 -2.79 -6.66
C LEU A 200 10.66 -2.55 -5.50
N VAL A 201 11.09 -2.79 -4.25
CA VAL A 201 10.26 -2.62 -3.05
C VAL A 201 9.95 -1.15 -2.77
N ASN A 202 10.94 -0.26 -2.93
CA ASN A 202 10.78 1.16 -2.59
C ASN A 202 10.23 2.01 -3.74
N GLY A 203 10.55 1.63 -4.99
CA GLY A 203 10.07 2.27 -6.21
C GLY A 203 8.70 1.74 -6.65
N LEU A 204 8.67 0.91 -7.71
CA LEU A 204 7.41 0.47 -8.32
C LEU A 204 6.51 -0.34 -7.38
N GLY A 205 7.07 -1.18 -6.51
CA GLY A 205 6.29 -1.95 -5.54
C GLY A 205 5.74 -1.10 -4.40
N HIS A 206 6.30 0.10 -4.19
CA HIS A 206 5.85 1.13 -3.23
C HIS A 206 5.37 0.55 -1.88
N CYS A 207 6.07 -0.45 -1.33
CA CYS A 207 5.53 -1.24 -0.22
C CYS A 207 5.26 -0.38 1.03
N ILE A 208 6.05 0.67 1.23
CA ILE A 208 5.88 1.65 2.32
C ILE A 208 4.58 2.45 2.22
N ALA A 209 3.93 2.51 1.04
CA ALA A 209 2.63 3.17 0.91
C ALA A 209 1.52 2.48 1.72
N CYS A 210 1.69 1.18 2.02
CA CYS A 210 0.80 0.43 2.91
C CYS A 210 1.51 0.07 4.22
N HIS A 211 2.73 -0.45 4.15
CA HIS A 211 3.48 -0.95 5.31
C HIS A 211 4.26 0.14 6.07
N GLY A 212 4.07 1.42 5.75
CA GLY A 212 4.60 2.55 6.52
C GLY A 212 3.46 3.34 7.17
N PRO A 213 3.68 3.90 8.36
CA PRO A 213 2.66 4.73 9.01
C PRO A 213 2.45 6.03 8.26
N ARG A 214 1.23 6.59 8.38
CA ARG A 214 0.87 7.89 7.82
C ARG A 214 0.64 8.90 8.93
N ASN A 215 1.12 10.13 8.73
CA ASN A 215 0.84 11.24 9.63
C ASN A 215 -0.57 11.82 9.39
N SER A 216 -0.96 12.83 10.18
CA SER A 216 -2.28 13.47 10.09
C SER A 216 -2.55 14.18 8.76
N LEU A 217 -1.52 14.49 7.97
CA LEU A 217 -1.62 15.05 6.63
C LEU A 217 -1.71 13.96 5.55
N GLY A 218 -1.76 12.68 5.93
CA GLY A 218 -1.79 11.54 5.02
C GLY A 218 -0.46 11.21 4.37
N ALA A 219 0.62 11.92 4.70
CA ALA A 219 1.95 11.63 4.19
C ALA A 219 2.55 10.41 4.89
N THR A 220 3.25 9.58 4.12
CA THR A 220 4.01 8.44 4.65
C THR A 220 5.19 8.97 5.47
N ASP A 221 5.31 8.48 6.70
CA ASP A 221 6.45 8.81 7.57
C ASP A 221 7.63 7.89 7.25
N THR A 222 8.53 8.38 6.40
CA THR A 222 9.70 7.61 5.95
C THR A 222 10.71 7.35 7.07
N SER A 223 10.68 8.13 8.17
CA SER A 223 11.57 7.93 9.32
C SER A 223 11.25 6.66 10.10
N LEU A 224 9.99 6.23 10.07
CA LEU A 224 9.52 5.00 10.68
C LEU A 224 9.59 3.80 9.74
N GLY A 225 9.99 3.99 8.47
CA GLY A 225 10.19 2.92 7.50
C GLY A 225 8.98 2.00 7.31
N LEU A 226 9.23 0.70 7.19
CA LEU A 226 8.21 -0.34 6.96
C LEU A 226 7.67 -0.93 8.28
N SER A 227 7.37 -0.06 9.26
CA SER A 227 6.94 -0.42 10.63
C SER A 227 5.45 -0.76 10.77
N GLY A 228 4.72 -0.80 9.66
CA GLY A 228 3.30 -1.12 9.61
C GLY A 228 2.40 0.08 9.84
N GLY A 229 1.14 -0.06 9.45
CA GLY A 229 0.18 1.03 9.49
C GLY A 229 -1.24 0.59 9.17
N LEU A 230 -2.21 1.36 9.64
CA LEU A 230 -3.60 1.17 9.24
C LEU A 230 -3.81 1.78 7.84
N ILE A 231 -4.34 0.98 6.92
CA ILE A 231 -4.86 1.45 5.64
C ILE A 231 -6.23 2.07 5.92
N ALA A 232 -6.22 3.38 6.16
CA ALA A 232 -7.43 4.12 6.51
C ALA A 232 -8.52 3.94 5.43
N VAL A 233 -9.79 3.93 5.87
CA VAL A 233 -10.99 3.69 5.05
C VAL A 233 -11.17 2.25 4.56
N GLU A 234 -10.11 1.56 4.12
CA GLU A 234 -10.19 0.12 3.83
C GLU A 234 -10.27 -0.73 5.10
N ASN A 235 -9.86 -0.17 6.24
CA ASN A 235 -9.91 -0.79 7.56
C ASN A 235 -9.17 -2.14 7.59
N TRP A 236 -8.05 -2.19 6.88
CA TRP A 236 -7.05 -3.25 6.94
C TRP A 236 -5.79 -2.70 7.61
N TYR A 237 -5.14 -3.53 8.42
CA TYR A 237 -3.84 -3.23 9.00
C TYR A 237 -2.75 -3.88 8.15
N ALA A 238 -1.89 -3.07 7.54
CA ALA A 238 -0.67 -3.55 6.88
C ALA A 238 0.39 -3.80 7.96
N PRO A 239 0.73 -5.06 8.28
CA PRO A 239 1.59 -5.33 9.42
C PRO A 239 3.02 -4.90 9.17
N SER A 240 3.78 -4.64 10.22
CA SER A 240 5.20 -4.30 10.12
C SER A 240 6.00 -5.36 9.36
N LEU A 241 6.82 -4.94 8.40
CA LEU A 241 7.78 -5.81 7.71
C LEU A 241 9.11 -5.91 8.47
N THR A 242 9.30 -5.12 9.53
CA THR A 242 10.49 -5.12 10.37
C THR A 242 10.30 -5.89 11.69
N ASP A 243 9.07 -6.29 12.02
CA ASP A 243 8.71 -7.04 13.23
C ASP A 243 8.41 -8.52 12.88
N PRO A 244 9.20 -9.49 13.39
CA PRO A 244 8.97 -10.91 13.13
C PRO A 244 7.66 -11.46 13.72
N HIS A 245 7.08 -10.79 14.72
CA HIS A 245 5.77 -11.15 15.27
C HIS A 245 4.60 -10.64 14.41
N GLN A 246 4.89 -9.85 13.38
CA GLN A 246 3.93 -9.33 12.41
C GLN A 246 4.18 -9.92 11.02
N ALA A 247 4.59 -9.11 10.03
CA ALA A 247 4.86 -9.55 8.67
C ALA A 247 6.35 -9.58 8.32
N GLY A 248 7.24 -9.37 9.31
CA GLY A 248 8.68 -9.54 9.12
C GLY A 248 9.04 -10.95 8.67
N VAL A 249 10.08 -11.04 7.83
CA VAL A 249 10.54 -12.28 7.19
C VAL A 249 12.03 -12.55 7.37
N ALA A 250 12.72 -11.79 8.22
CA ALA A 250 14.17 -11.88 8.41
C ALA A 250 14.65 -13.31 8.75
N ASP A 251 13.86 -14.05 9.55
CA ASP A 251 14.12 -15.42 9.98
C ASP A 251 13.61 -16.50 9.00
N TRP A 252 12.93 -16.11 7.91
CA TRP A 252 12.34 -17.06 6.96
C TRP A 252 13.37 -17.57 5.95
N PRO A 253 13.25 -18.82 5.47
CA PRO A 253 13.92 -19.24 4.23
C PRO A 253 13.56 -18.29 3.08
N ALA A 254 14.54 -17.95 2.23
CA ALA A 254 14.29 -17.03 1.11
C ALA A 254 13.22 -17.57 0.15
N ALA A 255 13.21 -18.89 -0.07
CA ALA A 255 12.19 -19.57 -0.88
C ALA A 255 10.76 -19.37 -0.35
N ASP A 256 10.56 -19.28 0.97
CA ASP A 256 9.22 -19.05 1.54
C ASP A 256 8.74 -17.61 1.31
N VAL A 257 9.66 -16.64 1.29
CA VAL A 257 9.35 -15.24 0.96
C VAL A 257 8.99 -15.12 -0.52
N VAL A 258 9.78 -15.75 -1.40
CA VAL A 258 9.50 -15.83 -2.84
C VAL A 258 8.14 -16.50 -3.09
N ALA A 259 7.86 -17.64 -2.45
CA ALA A 259 6.59 -18.33 -2.57
C ALA A 259 5.41 -17.47 -2.10
N LEU A 260 5.55 -16.73 -1.00
CA LEU A 260 4.51 -15.82 -0.53
C LEU A 260 4.23 -14.72 -1.55
N LEU A 261 5.25 -14.07 -2.10
CA LEU A 261 5.10 -12.99 -3.08
C LEU A 261 4.60 -13.49 -4.44
N LYS A 262 4.97 -14.72 -4.83
CA LYS A 262 4.57 -15.31 -6.11
C LYS A 262 3.18 -15.93 -6.09
N ASN A 263 2.87 -16.67 -5.03
CA ASN A 263 1.69 -17.53 -4.97
C ASN A 263 0.62 -17.00 -4.02
N GLY A 264 0.98 -16.06 -3.15
CA GLY A 264 0.15 -15.57 -2.05
C GLY A 264 0.12 -16.49 -0.84
N VAL A 265 0.88 -17.57 -0.86
CA VAL A 265 0.93 -18.58 0.20
C VAL A 265 2.32 -19.20 0.29
N SER A 266 2.76 -19.46 1.52
CA SER A 266 3.96 -20.22 1.86
C SER A 266 3.69 -21.07 3.12
N PRO A 267 4.58 -22.02 3.47
CA PRO A 267 4.45 -22.78 4.72
C PRO A 267 4.38 -21.91 5.99
N ARG A 268 4.88 -20.68 5.92
CA ARG A 268 4.99 -19.74 7.04
C ARG A 268 3.88 -18.69 7.08
N GLY A 269 3.09 -18.54 6.01
CA GLY A 269 2.00 -17.58 6.00
C GLY A 269 1.25 -17.47 4.67
N SER A 270 0.18 -16.70 4.66
CA SER A 270 -0.60 -16.38 3.47
C SER A 270 -0.99 -14.90 3.47
N VAL A 271 -1.21 -14.34 2.28
CA VAL A 271 -1.71 -12.98 2.11
C VAL A 271 -3.23 -12.98 2.01
N MET A 272 -3.84 -11.86 2.40
CA MET A 272 -5.29 -11.64 2.38
C MET A 272 -5.57 -10.15 2.17
N GLY A 273 -6.82 -9.81 1.87
CA GLY A 273 -7.25 -8.42 1.70
C GLY A 273 -6.44 -7.70 0.61
N PRO A 274 -5.99 -6.44 0.83
CA PRO A 274 -5.26 -5.67 -0.18
C PRO A 274 -3.97 -6.34 -0.66
N MET A 275 -3.28 -7.10 0.21
CA MET A 275 -2.06 -7.80 -0.20
C MET A 275 -2.36 -9.00 -1.12
N ALA A 276 -3.53 -9.63 -0.99
CA ALA A 276 -3.98 -10.63 -1.97
C ALA A 276 -4.21 -9.99 -3.34
N ASP A 277 -4.79 -8.79 -3.41
CA ASP A 277 -4.93 -8.06 -4.67
C ASP A 277 -3.57 -7.68 -5.28
N VAL A 278 -2.60 -7.28 -4.46
CA VAL A 278 -1.22 -7.01 -4.92
C VAL A 278 -0.60 -8.25 -5.56
N VAL A 279 -0.71 -9.42 -4.92
CA VAL A 279 -0.19 -10.66 -5.51
C VAL A 279 -0.95 -11.01 -6.78
N PHE A 280 -2.28 -10.93 -6.75
CA PHE A 280 -3.14 -11.27 -7.89
C PHE A 280 -2.85 -10.42 -9.12
N ARG A 281 -2.52 -9.13 -8.94
CA ARG A 281 -2.39 -8.18 -10.06
C ARG A 281 -0.95 -7.83 -10.42
N SER A 282 0.01 -8.06 -9.52
CA SER A 282 1.40 -7.62 -9.68
C SER A 282 2.42 -8.74 -9.41
N THR A 283 2.71 -9.05 -8.14
CA THR A 283 3.96 -9.75 -7.80
C THR A 283 4.04 -11.18 -8.35
N GLN A 284 2.90 -11.84 -8.61
CA GLN A 284 2.90 -13.17 -9.22
C GLN A 284 3.50 -13.22 -10.63
N TYR A 285 3.57 -12.08 -11.32
CA TYR A 285 4.10 -11.96 -12.68
C TYR A 285 5.58 -11.57 -12.71
N LEU A 286 6.20 -11.31 -11.56
CA LEU A 286 7.61 -11.00 -11.48
C LEU A 286 8.47 -12.25 -11.73
N SER A 287 9.66 -12.02 -12.28
CA SER A 287 10.64 -13.09 -12.47
C SER A 287 11.11 -13.63 -11.11
N GLU A 288 11.52 -14.89 -11.07
CA GLU A 288 12.12 -15.50 -9.86
C GLU A 288 13.35 -14.71 -9.37
N ALA A 289 14.14 -14.15 -10.29
CA ALA A 289 15.30 -13.33 -9.95
C ALA A 289 14.89 -12.04 -9.22
N ASP A 290 13.86 -11.35 -9.69
CA ASP A 290 13.36 -10.13 -9.04
C ASP A 290 12.65 -10.44 -7.72
N LEU A 291 11.92 -11.55 -7.63
CA LEU A 291 11.32 -12.01 -6.37
C LEU A 291 12.40 -12.40 -5.35
N GLY A 292 13.47 -13.06 -5.79
CA GLY A 292 14.65 -13.36 -4.98
C GLY A 292 15.35 -12.09 -4.49
N ALA A 293 15.52 -11.11 -5.36
CA ALA A 293 16.04 -9.79 -5.02
C ALA A 293 15.18 -9.08 -3.96
N MET A 294 13.85 -9.05 -4.15
CA MET A 294 12.92 -8.51 -3.16
C MET A 294 13.01 -9.25 -1.83
N ALA A 295 13.11 -10.58 -1.85
CA ALA A 295 13.29 -11.38 -0.64
C ALA A 295 14.62 -11.06 0.07
N SER A 296 15.71 -10.89 -0.69
CA SER A 296 17.03 -10.51 -0.17
C SER A 296 16.96 -9.16 0.58
N TYR A 297 16.30 -8.16 -0.01
CA TYR A 297 16.08 -6.86 0.63
C TYR A 297 15.19 -6.96 1.88
N LEU A 298 14.02 -7.61 1.76
CA LEU A 298 13.03 -7.69 2.85
C LEU A 298 13.57 -8.44 4.08
N LYS A 299 14.41 -9.46 3.86
CA LYS A 299 15.04 -10.22 4.95
C LYS A 299 16.08 -9.43 5.74
N ASP A 300 16.69 -8.45 5.08
CA ASP A 300 17.78 -7.63 5.63
C ASP A 300 17.30 -6.25 6.09
N LEU A 301 15.98 -6.03 6.12
CA LEU A 301 15.41 -4.85 6.76
C LEU A 301 15.87 -4.75 8.22
N PRO A 302 16.13 -3.54 8.73
CA PRO A 302 16.45 -3.36 10.13
C PRO A 302 15.27 -3.91 10.93
N LYS A 303 15.55 -4.85 11.84
CA LYS A 303 14.53 -5.27 12.80
C LYS A 303 14.08 -4.03 13.54
N ALA A 304 12.78 -3.85 13.70
CA ALA A 304 12.31 -2.85 14.65
C ALA A 304 13.07 -3.12 15.94
N GLU A 305 13.72 -2.09 16.50
CA GLU A 305 14.17 -2.20 17.88
C GLU A 305 12.92 -2.70 18.61
N ALA A 306 13.02 -3.90 19.18
CA ALA A 306 12.06 -4.26 20.18
C ALA A 306 12.12 -3.05 21.10
N VAL A 307 11.04 -2.28 21.17
CA VAL A 307 10.79 -1.61 22.43
C VAL A 307 10.82 -2.81 23.35
N GLU A 308 11.94 -2.98 24.04
CA GLU A 308 12.02 -3.79 25.24
C GLU A 308 10.97 -3.12 26.12
N VAL A 309 9.71 -3.50 25.88
CA VAL A 309 8.81 -3.76 26.97
C VAL A 309 9.60 -4.80 27.70
N ALA A 310 10.38 -4.30 28.66
CA ALA A 310 11.19 -5.08 29.55
C ALA A 310 10.31 -6.26 29.97
N THR A 311 10.99 -7.32 30.34
CA THR A 311 10.49 -8.49 31.06
C THR A 311 9.74 -8.14 32.37
N ALA A 312 8.95 -7.06 32.42
CA ALA A 312 7.68 -7.03 33.10
C ALA A 312 6.91 -8.28 32.64
N THR A 313 6.83 -9.25 33.53
CA THR A 313 5.82 -10.30 33.52
C THR A 313 4.52 -9.68 33.03
N LYS A 314 4.13 -9.98 31.77
CA LYS A 314 2.85 -9.54 31.24
C LYS A 314 1.82 -9.97 32.26
N ALA A 315 1.15 -9.00 32.89
CA ALA A 315 0.04 -9.31 33.77
C ALA A 315 -0.91 -10.24 32.98
N PRO A 316 -1.39 -11.33 33.59
CA PRO A 316 -2.20 -12.30 32.87
C PRO A 316 -3.38 -11.57 32.22
N ILE A 317 -3.54 -11.75 30.90
CA ILE A 317 -4.60 -11.09 30.15
C ILE A 317 -5.93 -11.63 30.67
N ARG A 318 -6.65 -10.82 31.44
CA ARG A 318 -7.96 -11.18 31.97
C ARG A 318 -8.96 -11.25 30.82
N ARG A 319 -9.60 -12.40 30.67
CA ARG A 319 -10.69 -12.63 29.71
C ARG A 319 -11.95 -12.95 30.49
N ASP A 320 -13.06 -12.32 30.11
CA ASP A 320 -14.35 -12.59 30.74
C ASP A 320 -14.81 -14.02 30.43
N ALA A 321 -15.18 -14.77 31.47
CA ALA A 321 -15.53 -16.18 31.33
C ALA A 321 -16.80 -16.39 30.48
N GLY A 322 -17.78 -15.49 30.59
CA GLY A 322 -18.99 -15.52 29.77
C GLY A 322 -18.68 -15.29 28.28
N THR A 323 -17.82 -14.33 27.98
CA THR A 323 -17.32 -14.04 26.64
C THR A 323 -16.55 -15.22 26.05
N MET A 324 -15.67 -15.84 26.83
CA MET A 324 -14.94 -17.04 26.40
C MET A 324 -15.89 -18.22 26.11
N ALA A 325 -16.88 -18.47 26.98
CA ALA A 325 -17.86 -19.53 26.76
C ALA A 325 -18.73 -19.28 25.51
N ARG A 326 -19.17 -18.03 25.29
CA ARG A 326 -19.89 -17.63 24.08
C ARG A 326 -19.02 -17.84 22.83
N GLY A 327 -17.78 -17.38 22.87
CA GLY A 327 -16.82 -17.53 21.77
C GLY A 327 -16.51 -19.00 21.45
N ALA A 328 -16.33 -19.84 22.46
CA ALA A 328 -16.10 -21.27 22.30
C ALA A 328 -17.28 -21.96 21.60
N LYS A 329 -18.52 -21.64 22.01
CA LYS A 329 -19.72 -22.18 21.37
C LYS A 329 -19.83 -21.77 19.90
N ILE A 330 -19.52 -20.52 19.57
CA ILE A 330 -19.52 -20.04 18.17
C ILE A 330 -18.44 -20.77 17.37
N TYR A 331 -17.24 -20.91 17.95
CA TYR A 331 -16.12 -21.58 17.31
C TYR A 331 -16.45 -23.03 16.95
N ASP A 332 -16.97 -23.79 17.90
CA ASP A 332 -17.41 -25.18 17.72
C ASP A 332 -18.44 -25.30 16.58
N GLN A 333 -19.43 -24.42 16.57
CA GLN A 333 -20.53 -24.46 15.61
C GLN A 333 -20.14 -24.03 14.19
N ARG A 334 -19.14 -23.16 14.03
CA ARG A 334 -18.91 -22.42 12.77
C ARG A 334 -17.49 -22.48 12.23
N CYS A 335 -16.50 -22.74 13.08
CA CYS A 335 -15.09 -22.56 12.75
C CYS A 335 -14.30 -23.88 12.83
N ALA A 336 -14.60 -24.73 13.81
CA ALA A 336 -13.85 -25.95 14.11
C ALA A 336 -13.84 -26.94 12.92
N TYR A 337 -14.89 -26.98 12.09
CA TYR A 337 -14.92 -27.83 10.91
C TYR A 337 -13.72 -27.60 9.95
N CYS A 338 -13.29 -26.34 9.78
CA CYS A 338 -12.14 -26.01 8.93
C CYS A 338 -10.85 -25.85 9.74
N HIS A 339 -10.92 -25.20 10.91
CA HIS A 339 -9.73 -24.87 11.69
C HIS A 339 -9.35 -25.92 12.74
N GLY A 340 -10.16 -26.98 12.90
CA GLY A 340 -9.95 -28.07 13.85
C GLY A 340 -10.32 -27.70 15.29
N ASP A 341 -10.63 -28.70 16.12
CA ASP A 341 -11.05 -28.48 17.52
C ASP A 341 -9.99 -27.81 18.39
N GLN A 342 -8.72 -27.93 18.01
CA GLN A 342 -7.57 -27.33 18.69
C GLN A 342 -6.94 -26.19 17.87
N GLY A 343 -7.66 -25.64 16.88
CA GLY A 343 -7.14 -24.58 16.02
C GLY A 343 -5.92 -24.99 15.20
N GLN A 344 -5.69 -26.29 14.98
CA GLN A 344 -4.52 -26.81 14.26
C GLN A 344 -4.57 -26.58 12.74
N GLY A 345 -5.75 -26.24 12.20
CA GLY A 345 -5.96 -26.08 10.77
C GLY A 345 -5.78 -27.38 9.98
N ALA A 346 -5.57 -27.23 8.67
CA ALA A 346 -5.26 -28.32 7.77
C ALA A 346 -4.19 -27.85 6.78
N ALA A 347 -3.05 -28.55 6.74
CA ALA A 347 -1.93 -28.18 5.88
C ALA A 347 -2.35 -28.00 4.41
N GLY A 348 -1.96 -26.89 3.80
CA GLY A 348 -2.30 -26.56 2.41
C GLY A 348 -3.76 -26.13 2.15
N ALA A 349 -4.63 -26.14 3.17
CA ALA A 349 -6.03 -25.75 3.03
C ALA A 349 -6.45 -24.64 3.99
N TYR A 350 -6.37 -24.92 5.30
CA TYR A 350 -6.83 -24.00 6.34
C TYR A 350 -5.66 -23.65 7.27
N PRO A 351 -5.35 -22.35 7.46
CA PRO A 351 -4.24 -21.97 8.31
C PRO A 351 -4.48 -22.41 9.76
N PRO A 352 -3.43 -22.83 10.49
CA PRO A 352 -3.53 -23.00 11.93
C PRO A 352 -3.91 -21.66 12.56
N LEU A 353 -4.76 -21.69 13.58
CA LEU A 353 -5.05 -20.56 14.46
C LEU A 353 -4.21 -20.62 15.74
N ALA A 354 -3.87 -21.83 16.19
CA ALA A 354 -2.96 -22.05 17.31
C ALA A 354 -1.54 -21.55 16.95
N GLY A 355 -0.99 -20.67 17.80
CA GLY A 355 0.35 -20.10 17.61
C GLY A 355 0.51 -19.23 16.36
N ASN A 356 -0.57 -18.91 15.64
CA ASN A 356 -0.48 -18.13 14.41
C ASN A 356 -0.15 -16.68 14.73
N ARG A 357 0.90 -16.15 14.09
CA ARG A 357 1.34 -14.76 14.29
C ARG A 357 0.23 -13.76 14.00
N ALA A 358 -0.58 -13.96 12.97
CA ALA A 358 -1.69 -13.08 12.61
C ALA A 358 -2.79 -13.06 13.68
N VAL A 359 -3.02 -14.19 14.36
CA VAL A 359 -3.92 -14.28 15.51
C VAL A 359 -3.34 -13.54 16.71
N ASN A 360 -2.01 -13.56 16.87
CA ASN A 360 -1.32 -12.97 18.02
C ASN A 360 -0.88 -11.51 17.84
N MET A 361 -1.16 -10.88 16.69
CA MET A 361 -0.86 -9.47 16.50
C MET A 361 -1.65 -8.60 17.50
N ALA A 362 -1.03 -7.51 17.97
CA ALA A 362 -1.68 -6.56 18.87
C ALA A 362 -2.95 -5.96 18.24
N GLN A 363 -2.91 -5.66 16.95
CA GLN A 363 -4.06 -5.13 16.19
C GLN A 363 -4.97 -6.27 15.71
N PRO A 364 -6.23 -6.37 16.20
CA PRO A 364 -7.15 -7.42 15.78
C PRO A 364 -7.87 -7.11 14.46
N THR A 365 -7.66 -5.93 13.86
CA THR A 365 -8.39 -5.41 12.70
C THR A 365 -8.49 -6.44 11.55
N ASN A 366 -7.39 -7.06 11.16
CA ASN A 366 -7.40 -8.04 10.07
C ASN A 366 -8.23 -9.28 10.40
N LEU A 367 -8.24 -9.73 11.66
CA LEU A 367 -9.07 -10.87 12.08
C LEU A 367 -10.55 -10.51 12.01
N ILE A 368 -10.90 -9.29 12.42
CA ILE A 368 -12.27 -8.76 12.32
C ILE A 368 -12.70 -8.69 10.86
N GLN A 369 -11.82 -8.24 9.96
CA GLN A 369 -12.08 -8.20 8.52
C GLN A 369 -12.32 -9.61 7.96
N VAL A 370 -11.44 -10.56 8.28
CA VAL A 370 -11.54 -11.95 7.80
C VAL A 370 -12.82 -12.63 8.31
N VAL A 371 -13.17 -12.47 9.59
CA VAL A 371 -14.41 -13.05 10.12
C VAL A 371 -15.63 -12.39 9.51
N SER A 372 -15.66 -11.05 9.45
CA SER A 372 -16.85 -10.32 9.01
C SER A 372 -17.09 -10.43 7.50
N HIS A 373 -16.03 -10.31 6.70
CA HIS A 373 -16.09 -10.17 5.24
C HIS A 373 -15.51 -11.36 4.47
N GLY A 374 -14.97 -12.36 5.18
CA GLY A 374 -14.35 -13.53 4.60
C GLY A 374 -12.85 -13.35 4.37
N GLY A 375 -12.15 -14.47 4.27
CA GLY A 375 -10.71 -14.53 4.02
C GLY A 375 -10.44 -15.23 2.70
N PHE A 376 -10.01 -14.49 1.68
CA PHE A 376 -9.76 -15.02 0.35
C PHE A 376 -8.30 -14.81 -0.05
N LEU A 377 -7.62 -15.92 -0.35
CA LEU A 377 -6.28 -15.90 -0.92
C LEU A 377 -6.36 -15.61 -2.42
N PRO A 378 -5.28 -15.05 -3.02
CA PRO A 378 -5.26 -14.79 -4.45
C PRO A 378 -5.22 -16.08 -5.25
N THR A 379 -5.90 -16.09 -6.39
CA THR A 379 -5.76 -17.16 -7.38
C THR A 379 -4.51 -16.89 -8.22
N THR A 380 -3.55 -17.80 -8.16
CA THR A 380 -2.27 -17.69 -8.88
C THR A 380 -1.94 -19.01 -9.59
N ALA A 381 -0.91 -19.02 -10.44
CA ALA A 381 -0.44 -20.26 -11.04
C ALA A 381 0.00 -21.31 -9.98
N GLY A 382 0.61 -20.87 -8.88
CA GLY A 382 1.01 -21.75 -7.76
C GLY A 382 -0.09 -22.00 -6.72
N ASN A 383 -1.25 -21.34 -6.83
CA ASN A 383 -2.41 -21.53 -5.97
C ASN A 383 -3.71 -21.31 -6.79
N PRO A 384 -4.05 -22.22 -7.73
CA PRO A 384 -5.11 -21.98 -8.72
C PRO A 384 -6.53 -22.14 -8.18
N ARG A 385 -6.69 -22.77 -7.01
CA ARG A 385 -7.99 -23.02 -6.36
C ARG A 385 -7.87 -22.81 -4.85
N PRO A 386 -7.64 -21.58 -4.39
CA PRO A 386 -7.50 -21.31 -2.96
C PRO A 386 -8.78 -21.66 -2.20
N TYR A 387 -8.62 -22.25 -1.03
CA TYR A 387 -9.70 -22.33 -0.05
C TYR A 387 -10.01 -20.92 0.48
N GLY A 388 -11.30 -20.60 0.61
CA GLY A 388 -11.77 -19.34 1.15
C GLY A 388 -12.48 -19.53 2.48
N MET A 389 -12.32 -18.59 3.39
CA MET A 389 -13.12 -18.49 4.60
C MET A 389 -14.40 -17.69 4.30
N PRO A 390 -15.60 -18.22 4.57
CA PRO A 390 -16.85 -17.54 4.28
C PRO A 390 -17.04 -16.30 5.17
N PRO A 391 -17.77 -15.27 4.69
CA PRO A 391 -18.10 -14.10 5.49
C PRO A 391 -19.15 -14.43 6.56
N PHE A 392 -18.86 -14.14 7.83
CA PHE A 392 -19.80 -14.35 8.94
C PHE A 392 -20.52 -13.08 9.40
N GLY A 393 -20.21 -11.91 8.85
CA GLY A 393 -20.82 -10.64 9.29
C GLY A 393 -22.33 -10.51 9.04
N GLN A 394 -22.92 -11.42 8.26
CA GLN A 394 -24.37 -11.50 8.04
C GLN A 394 -25.09 -12.42 9.06
N VAL A 395 -24.33 -13.22 9.82
CA VAL A 395 -24.89 -14.22 10.74
C VAL A 395 -24.39 -14.08 12.17
N LEU A 396 -23.28 -13.38 12.39
CA LEU A 396 -22.75 -13.02 13.71
C LEU A 396 -22.87 -11.52 13.91
N ASP A 397 -23.40 -11.10 15.05
CA ASP A 397 -23.39 -9.70 15.43
C ASP A 397 -22.00 -9.24 15.92
N ALA A 398 -21.83 -7.94 16.16
CA ALA A 398 -20.58 -7.36 16.60
C ALA A 398 -20.04 -7.97 17.92
N ALA A 399 -20.93 -8.41 18.83
CA ALA A 399 -20.54 -9.03 20.09
C ALA A 399 -20.15 -10.50 19.90
N ASP A 400 -20.80 -11.22 18.99
CA ASP A 400 -20.42 -12.59 18.60
C ASP A 400 -19.05 -12.63 17.92
N VAL A 401 -18.79 -11.71 16.99
CA VAL A 401 -17.46 -11.58 16.35
C VAL A 401 -16.39 -11.29 17.41
N ALA A 402 -16.66 -10.36 18.34
CA ALA A 402 -15.74 -10.06 19.43
C ALA A 402 -15.50 -11.27 20.35
N ALA A 403 -16.56 -12.03 20.68
CA ALA A 403 -16.48 -13.21 21.53
C ALA A 403 -15.67 -14.34 20.89
N VAL A 404 -15.94 -14.69 19.62
CA VAL A 404 -15.20 -15.77 18.94
C VAL A 404 -13.73 -15.40 18.73
N LEU A 405 -13.43 -14.14 18.39
CA LEU A 405 -12.05 -13.69 18.26
C LEU A 405 -11.33 -13.63 19.61
N THR A 406 -12.02 -13.25 20.68
CA THR A 406 -11.48 -13.31 22.05
C THR A 406 -11.14 -14.74 22.45
N TYR A 407 -12.01 -15.70 22.14
CA TYR A 407 -11.76 -17.12 22.38
C TYR A 407 -10.55 -17.63 21.60
N VAL A 408 -10.50 -17.38 20.28
CA VAL A 408 -9.36 -17.80 19.42
C VAL A 408 -8.04 -17.18 19.89
N ARG A 409 -8.03 -15.91 20.29
CA ARG A 409 -6.83 -15.19 20.76
C ARG A 409 -6.38 -15.55 22.19
N GLY A 410 -7.19 -16.32 22.91
CA GLY A 410 -6.89 -16.82 24.25
C GLY A 410 -6.79 -18.35 24.36
N SER A 411 -6.87 -19.07 23.24
CA SER A 411 -6.85 -20.54 23.19
C SER A 411 -5.56 -21.07 22.55
N TRP A 412 -5.22 -22.33 22.84
CA TRP A 412 -4.14 -23.07 22.18
C TRP A 412 -2.76 -22.39 22.22
N GLY A 413 -2.44 -21.75 23.36
CA GLY A 413 -1.18 -21.04 23.56
C GLY A 413 -1.14 -19.63 22.96
N ASN A 414 -2.25 -19.15 22.37
CA ASN A 414 -2.39 -17.75 22.01
C ASN A 414 -2.59 -16.91 23.28
N ASP A 415 -1.85 -15.80 23.39
CA ASP A 415 -1.96 -14.89 24.53
C ASP A 415 -1.99 -13.42 24.10
N SER A 416 -3.04 -13.08 23.37
CA SER A 416 -3.28 -11.72 22.88
C SER A 416 -4.51 -11.09 23.51
N ALA A 417 -4.53 -9.75 23.53
CA ALA A 417 -5.62 -8.99 24.13
C ALA A 417 -6.99 -9.39 23.54
N PRO A 418 -8.06 -9.42 24.37
CA PRO A 418 -9.41 -9.72 23.90
C PRO A 418 -9.87 -8.68 22.87
N VAL A 419 -10.77 -9.09 21.98
CA VAL A 419 -11.41 -8.19 21.02
C VAL A 419 -12.69 -7.66 21.66
N THR A 420 -12.87 -6.35 21.66
CA THR A 420 -14.08 -5.74 22.20
C THR A 420 -15.15 -5.57 21.12
N GLN A 421 -16.41 -5.45 21.53
CA GLN A 421 -17.49 -5.08 20.62
C GLN A 421 -17.24 -3.71 19.97
N LEU A 422 -16.57 -2.79 20.68
CA LEU A 422 -16.21 -1.49 20.10
C LEU A 422 -15.22 -1.67 18.95
N ASP A 423 -14.25 -2.58 19.07
CA ASP A 423 -13.30 -2.86 17.99
C ASP A 423 -14.00 -3.40 16.74
N THR A 424 -15.03 -4.24 16.89
CA THR A 424 -15.79 -4.79 15.76
C THR A 424 -16.76 -3.79 15.12
N MET A 425 -17.09 -2.71 15.83
CA MET A 425 -17.93 -1.62 15.31
C MET A 425 -17.15 -0.49 14.64
N ARG A 426 -15.82 -0.43 14.84
CA ARG A 426 -14.97 0.58 14.22
C ARG A 426 -14.88 0.32 12.71
N ARG A 427 -15.38 1.27 11.93
CA ARG A 427 -15.31 1.28 10.46
C ARG A 427 -14.05 1.98 9.98
#